data_AF-A0A8J3ZW32-F1
#
_entry.id   AF-A0A8J3ZW32-F1
#
_cell.length_a   1.000
_cell.length_b   1.000
_cell.length_c   1.000
_cell.angle_alpha   90.00
_cell.angle_beta   90.00
_cell.angle_gamma   90.00
#
_symmetry.space_group_name_H-M   'P 1'
#
loop_
_entity.id
_entity.type
_entity.pdbx_description
1 polymer ?
#
loop_
_entity_poly.entity_id
_entity_poly.type
_entity_poly.pdbx_seq_one_letter_code
_entity_poly.pdbx_strand_id
1 'polypeptide(L)'
;MAIGDEGLLEGEQFDRLARYGTEEWADVGRRLYSSGDPTYDLYPLRTATVEVIRDMTEVEPEHLVYRRGPGEFLGELSILTGQQVFATAKVVEAGLVVRIGGPALRRVLAEQVDIADVLIETFRARREVLRSAAGSALEIVGRTNP
;
A
#
# COMPACT_ATOMS: atom_id res chain seq x y z
N MET A 1 10.20 -14.61 -3.89
CA MET A 1 10.18 -14.71 -2.42
C MET A 1 8.75 -14.43 -2.00
N ALA A 2 8.00 -15.46 -1.64
CA ALA A 2 6.59 -15.33 -1.25
C ALA A 2 6.55 -14.57 0.09
N ILE A 3 5.80 -13.47 0.13
CA ILE A 3 5.58 -12.72 1.36
C ILE A 3 4.64 -13.59 2.21
N GLY A 4 5.21 -14.32 3.18
CA GLY A 4 4.42 -15.06 4.16
C GLY A 4 3.73 -14.08 5.09
N ASP A 5 2.41 -14.23 5.26
CA ASP A 5 1.54 -13.89 6.40
C ASP A 5 1.74 -12.61 7.26
N GLU A 6 2.58 -11.65 6.88
CA GLU A 6 2.97 -10.54 7.78
C GLU A 6 1.99 -9.37 7.80
N GLY A 7 0.85 -9.42 7.09
CA GLY A 7 -0.06 -8.29 6.93
C GLY A 7 -1.50 -8.54 7.35
N LEU A 8 -1.80 -9.65 8.02
CA LEU A 8 -3.14 -10.02 8.42
C LEU A 8 -3.53 -9.30 9.72
N LEU A 9 -4.68 -8.62 9.71
CA LEU A 9 -5.30 -8.09 10.91
C LEU A 9 -6.37 -9.09 11.39
N GLU A 10 -6.37 -9.41 12.67
CA GLU A 10 -7.48 -10.16 13.26
C GLU A 10 -8.78 -9.34 13.12
N GLY A 11 -9.95 -10.01 13.06
CA GLY A 11 -11.22 -9.33 12.78
C GLY A 11 -11.52 -8.14 13.70
N GLU A 12 -11.22 -8.26 14.99
CA GLU A 12 -11.38 -7.14 15.94
C GLU A 12 -10.39 -6.00 15.67
N GLN A 13 -9.12 -6.32 15.39
CA GLN A 13 -8.10 -5.34 15.06
C GLN A 13 -8.44 -4.57 13.78
N PHE A 14 -8.93 -5.28 12.75
CA PHE A 14 -9.41 -4.69 11.52
C PHE A 14 -10.55 -3.71 11.80
N ASP A 15 -11.55 -4.12 12.59
CA ASP A 15 -12.71 -3.28 12.89
C ASP A 15 -12.35 -2.05 13.72
N ARG A 16 -11.39 -2.16 14.64
CA ARG A 16 -10.87 -1.00 15.37
C ARG A 16 -10.09 -0.07 14.44
N LEU A 17 -9.23 -0.61 13.58
CA LEU A 17 -8.49 0.18 12.59
C LEU A 17 -9.43 0.91 11.61
N ALA A 18 -10.47 0.22 11.14
CA ALA A 18 -11.42 0.75 10.16
C ALA A 18 -12.13 2.02 10.64
N ARG A 19 -12.32 2.17 11.96
CA ARG A 19 -12.93 3.37 12.59
C ARG A 19 -12.11 4.65 12.41
N TYR A 20 -10.84 4.53 12.05
CA TYR A 20 -9.98 5.69 11.80
C TYR A 20 -10.06 6.20 10.35
N GLY A 21 -10.79 5.52 9.47
CA GLY A 21 -10.88 5.85 8.05
C GLY A 21 -12.30 5.95 7.52
N THR A 22 -12.39 6.08 6.20
CA THR A 22 -13.65 6.08 5.45
C THR A 22 -13.73 4.81 4.62
N GLU A 23 -14.82 4.07 4.75
CA GLU A 23 -15.08 2.91 3.90
C GLU A 23 -15.53 3.37 2.50
N GLU A 24 -14.92 2.78 1.46
CA GLU A 24 -15.15 3.12 0.06
C GLU A 24 -15.31 1.84 -0.77
N TRP A 25 -16.28 1.83 -1.68
CA TRP A 25 -16.36 0.79 -2.70
C TRP A 25 -15.27 1.01 -3.76
N ALA A 26 -14.61 -0.07 -4.17
CA ALA A 26 -13.52 -0.04 -5.13
C ALA A 26 -13.80 -1.04 -6.26
N ASP A 27 -14.01 -0.53 -7.47
CA ASP A 27 -14.25 -1.35 -8.66
C ASP A 27 -12.95 -1.94 -9.24
N VAL A 28 -13.08 -3.05 -9.97
CA VAL A 28 -11.96 -3.66 -10.70
C VAL A 28 -11.32 -2.63 -11.63
N GLY A 29 -9.99 -2.55 -11.60
CA GLY A 29 -9.21 -1.59 -12.38
C GLY A 29 -9.01 -0.24 -11.72
N ARG A 30 -9.72 0.09 -10.63
CA ARG A 30 -9.45 1.30 -9.83
C ARG A 30 -8.02 1.25 -9.31
N ARG A 31 -7.27 2.34 -9.50
CA ARG A 31 -5.97 2.55 -8.87
C ARG A 31 -6.19 3.27 -7.53
N LEU A 32 -5.80 2.66 -6.41
CA LEU A 32 -5.92 3.27 -5.08
C LEU A 32 -4.81 4.31 -4.84
N TYR A 33 -3.65 4.08 -5.45
CA TYR A 33 -2.55 5.00 -5.61
C TYR A 33 -1.71 4.56 -6.81
N SER A 34 -0.93 5.48 -7.36
CA SER A 34 -0.08 5.23 -8.53
C SER A 34 1.38 5.56 -8.26
N SER A 35 2.27 4.90 -8.99
CA SER A 35 3.68 5.30 -9.02
C SER A 35 3.81 6.77 -9.45
N GLY A 36 4.67 7.52 -8.76
CA GLY A 36 4.84 8.96 -8.96
C GLY A 36 3.94 9.84 -8.11
N ASP A 37 2.93 9.29 -7.42
CA ASP A 37 2.17 10.05 -6.44
C ASP A 37 3.11 10.58 -5.33
N PRO A 38 2.88 11.81 -4.83
CA PRO A 38 3.75 12.41 -3.81
C PRO A 38 3.63 11.69 -2.46
N THR A 39 2.48 11.07 -2.20
CA THR A 39 2.15 10.28 -1.01
C THR A 39 0.88 9.48 -1.28
N TYR A 40 0.52 8.58 -0.37
CA TYR A 40 -0.72 7.81 -0.42
C TYR A 40 -1.23 7.48 1.00
N ASP A 41 -2.50 7.09 1.07
CA ASP A 41 -3.18 6.71 2.31
C ASP A 41 -2.97 5.21 2.62
N LEU A 42 -3.15 4.80 3.87
CA LEU A 42 -3.21 3.38 4.25
C LEU A 42 -4.56 2.80 3.80
N TYR A 43 -4.55 1.59 3.21
CA TYR A 43 -5.76 0.92 2.75
C TYR A 43 -5.94 -0.49 3.32
N PRO A 44 -6.63 -0.66 4.46
CA PRO A 44 -7.16 -1.96 4.86
C PRO A 44 -8.22 -2.47 3.87
N LEU A 45 -8.12 -3.75 3.50
CA LEU A 45 -8.96 -4.41 2.51
C LEU A 45 -10.01 -5.26 3.21
N ARG A 46 -11.28 -4.86 3.10
CA ARG A 46 -12.37 -5.55 3.79
C ARG A 46 -12.93 -6.71 2.98
N THR A 47 -13.20 -6.46 1.70
CA THR A 47 -13.64 -7.51 0.76
C THR A 47 -12.95 -7.44 -0.60
N ALA A 48 -12.17 -6.40 -0.88
CA ALA A 48 -11.46 -6.24 -2.14
C ALA A 48 -10.14 -7.05 -2.18
N THR A 49 -9.72 -7.39 -3.40
CA THR A 49 -8.37 -7.92 -3.67
C THR A 49 -7.62 -6.93 -4.56
N VAL A 50 -6.38 -6.62 -4.19
CA VAL A 50 -5.55 -5.59 -4.83
C VAL A 50 -4.17 -6.14 -5.17
N GLU A 51 -3.69 -5.80 -6.35
CA GLU A 51 -2.31 -6.06 -6.77
C GLU A 51 -1.48 -4.78 -6.70
N VAL A 52 -0.28 -4.92 -6.13
CA VAL A 52 0.74 -3.88 -6.16
C VAL A 52 1.73 -4.24 -7.24
N ILE A 53 1.81 -3.38 -8.23
CA ILE A 53 2.56 -3.58 -9.48
C ILE A 53 3.60 -2.47 -9.64
N ARG A 54 4.73 -2.82 -10.26
CA ARG A 54 5.58 -1.84 -10.93
C ARG A 54 4.96 -1.56 -12.29
N ASP A 55 4.66 -0.30 -12.58
CA ASP A 55 4.18 0.09 -13.91
C ASP A 55 5.24 -0.27 -14.97
N MET A 56 4.77 -0.57 -16.18
CA MET A 56 5.63 -0.80 -17.34
C MET A 56 6.52 0.41 -17.63
N THR A 57 7.78 0.16 -17.98
CA THR A 57 8.72 1.16 -18.51
C THR A 57 9.05 0.85 -19.98
N GLU A 58 9.88 1.68 -20.60
CA GLU A 58 10.34 1.43 -21.98
C GLU A 58 11.17 0.14 -22.11
N VAL A 59 11.81 -0.29 -21.01
CA VAL A 59 12.76 -1.41 -20.99
C VAL A 59 12.24 -2.64 -20.24
N GLU A 60 11.24 -2.48 -19.36
CA GLU A 60 10.69 -3.55 -18.55
C GLU A 60 9.15 -3.60 -18.61
N PRO A 61 8.55 -4.78 -18.77
CA PRO A 61 7.09 -4.93 -18.71
C PRO A 61 6.55 -4.67 -17.30
N GLU A 62 5.23 -4.47 -17.20
CA GLU A 62 4.53 -4.45 -15.90
C GLU A 62 4.89 -5.70 -15.09
N HIS A 63 5.19 -5.49 -13.81
CA HIS A 63 5.61 -6.57 -12.91
C HIS A 63 4.80 -6.57 -11.63
N LEU A 64 4.18 -7.72 -11.32
CA LEU A 64 3.50 -7.94 -10.05
C LEU A 64 4.53 -8.02 -8.92
N VAL A 65 4.44 -7.08 -7.97
CA VAL A 65 5.28 -7.10 -6.77
C VAL A 65 4.65 -8.00 -5.71
N TYR A 66 3.37 -7.78 -5.40
CA TYR A 66 2.59 -8.62 -4.49
C TYR A 66 1.08 -8.42 -4.66
N ARG A 67 0.30 -9.35 -4.12
CA ARG A 67 -1.17 -9.30 -4.07
C ARG A 67 -1.65 -9.30 -2.61
N ARG A 68 -2.70 -8.55 -2.30
CA ARG A 68 -3.37 -8.52 -0.99
C ARG A 68 -4.87 -8.70 -1.11
N GLY A 69 -5.46 -9.41 -0.16
CA GLY A 69 -6.88 -9.70 -0.11
C GLY A 69 -7.54 -9.26 1.21
N PRO A 70 -8.78 -9.73 1.46
CA PRO A 70 -9.55 -9.42 2.66
C PRO A 70 -8.79 -9.70 3.97
N GLY A 71 -8.88 -8.77 4.92
CA GLY A 71 -8.20 -8.85 6.22
C GLY A 71 -6.76 -8.34 6.20
N GLU A 72 -6.19 -8.11 5.01
CA GLU A 72 -4.88 -7.49 4.84
C GLU A 72 -5.01 -5.98 4.57
N PHE A 73 -3.87 -5.29 4.44
CA PHE A 73 -3.83 -3.87 4.11
C PHE A 73 -2.72 -3.53 3.12
N LEU A 74 -2.82 -2.38 2.46
CA LEU A 74 -1.78 -1.77 1.62
C LEU A 74 -1.11 -0.62 2.35
N GLY A 75 0.21 -0.49 2.16
CA GLY A 75 1.01 0.54 2.81
C GLY A 75 2.43 0.10 3.13
N GLU A 76 3.31 1.08 3.33
CA GLU A 76 4.68 0.95 3.81
C GLU A 76 5.12 2.25 4.54
N LEU A 77 6.36 2.28 5.04
CA LEU A 77 6.95 3.41 5.78
C LEU A 77 6.89 4.77 5.05
N SER A 78 6.85 4.80 3.72
CA SER A 78 6.77 6.04 2.95
C SER A 78 5.56 6.90 3.26
N ILE A 79 4.46 6.31 3.74
CA ILE A 79 3.28 7.03 4.23
C ILE A 79 3.64 7.91 5.42
N LEU A 80 4.53 7.44 6.29
CA LEU A 80 4.97 8.16 7.49
C LEU A 80 6.06 9.17 7.19
N THR A 81 6.94 8.86 6.25
CA THR A 81 8.07 9.72 5.88
C THR A 81 7.76 10.70 4.74
N GLY A 82 6.57 10.62 4.13
CA GLY A 82 6.19 11.43 2.96
C GLY A 82 7.08 11.18 1.74
N GLN A 83 7.57 9.94 1.58
CA GLN A 83 8.40 9.60 0.43
C GLN A 83 7.51 9.24 -0.78
N GLN A 84 8.04 9.50 -1.97
CA GLN A 84 7.33 9.26 -3.22
C GLN A 84 6.91 7.80 -3.37
N VAL A 85 5.75 7.59 -4.00
CA VAL A 85 5.21 6.27 -4.30
C VAL A 85 5.94 5.64 -5.48
N PHE A 86 6.39 4.38 -5.31
CA PHE A 86 7.19 3.66 -6.31
C PHE A 86 6.41 2.57 -7.07
N ALA A 87 5.21 2.24 -6.63
CA ALA A 87 4.39 1.16 -7.19
C ALA A 87 2.92 1.58 -7.24
N THR A 88 2.19 1.04 -8.19
CA THR A 88 0.74 1.28 -8.35
C THR A 88 -0.03 0.17 -7.64
N ALA A 89 -1.07 0.53 -6.87
CA ALA A 89 -2.03 -0.42 -6.31
C ALA A 89 -3.30 -0.45 -7.15
N LYS A 90 -3.60 -1.59 -7.79
CA LYS A 90 -4.72 -1.78 -8.69
C LYS A 90 -5.66 -2.86 -8.18
N VAL A 91 -6.94 -2.52 -8.05
CA VAL A 91 -8.00 -3.46 -7.65
C VAL A 91 -8.19 -4.52 -8.74
N VAL A 92 -8.13 -5.79 -8.36
CA VAL A 92 -8.34 -6.94 -9.26
C VAL A 92 -9.62 -7.71 -8.94
N GLU A 93 -10.12 -7.60 -7.71
CA GLU A 93 -11.47 -8.04 -7.34
C GLU A 93 -12.16 -6.91 -6.59
N ALA A 94 -13.35 -6.51 -7.06
CA ALA A 94 -14.08 -5.38 -6.49
C ALA A 94 -14.54 -5.67 -5.06
N GLY A 95 -14.58 -4.62 -4.23
CA GLY A 95 -15.04 -4.74 -2.86
C GLY A 95 -14.83 -3.48 -2.04
N LEU A 96 -14.98 -3.62 -0.73
CA LEU A 96 -14.82 -2.55 0.24
C LEU A 96 -13.36 -2.43 0.66
N VAL A 97 -12.88 -1.19 0.67
CA VAL A 97 -11.60 -0.78 1.24
C VAL A 97 -11.86 0.31 2.28
N VAL A 98 -10.97 0.45 3.25
CA VAL A 98 -11.00 1.58 4.18
C VAL A 98 -9.85 2.51 3.82
N ARG A 99 -10.09 3.80 3.63
CA ARG A 99 -9.05 4.79 3.38
C ARG A 99 -8.68 5.50 4.67
N ILE A 100 -7.44 5.36 5.11
CA ILE A 100 -6.92 5.98 6.34
C ILE A 100 -5.79 6.95 5.99
N GLY A 101 -6.07 8.24 6.11
CA GLY A 101 -5.09 9.29 5.83
C GLY A 101 -3.98 9.38 6.88
N GLY A 102 -2.83 9.95 6.48
CA GLY A 102 -1.64 10.07 7.33
C GLY A 102 -1.87 10.62 8.75
N PRO A 103 -2.67 11.69 8.98
CA PRO A 103 -2.98 12.16 10.33
C PRO A 103 -3.76 11.13 11.17
N ALA A 104 -4.68 10.38 10.57
CA ALA A 104 -5.43 9.33 11.25
C ALA A 104 -4.54 8.11 11.54
N LEU A 105 -3.66 7.74 10.61
CA LEU A 105 -2.66 6.69 10.83
C LEU A 105 -1.73 7.03 12.02
N ARG A 106 -1.27 8.28 12.14
CA ARG A 106 -0.48 8.70 13.30
C ARG A 106 -1.23 8.54 14.63
N ARG A 107 -2.56 8.73 14.63
CA ARG A 107 -3.40 8.47 15.82
C ARG A 107 -3.51 6.98 16.11
N VAL A 108 -3.72 6.14 15.09
CA VAL A 108 -3.70 4.67 15.25
C VAL A 108 -2.41 4.22 15.93
N LEU A 109 -1.26 4.69 15.42
CA LEU A 109 0.06 4.32 15.97
C LEU A 109 0.27 4.78 17.42
N ALA A 110 -0.42 5.85 17.85
CA ALA A 110 -0.33 6.37 19.21
C ALA A 110 -1.34 5.72 20.18
N GLU A 111 -2.49 5.28 19.68
CA GLU A 111 -3.63 4.85 20.50
C GLU A 111 -3.82 3.32 20.53
N GLN A 112 -3.32 2.58 19.52
CA GLN A 112 -3.58 1.15 19.34
C GLN A 112 -2.26 0.38 19.26
N VAL A 113 -1.68 0.02 20.41
CA VAL A 113 -0.34 -0.60 20.48
C VAL A 113 -0.25 -1.90 19.67
N ASP A 114 -1.24 -2.78 19.80
CA ASP A 114 -1.23 -4.08 19.13
C ASP A 114 -1.35 -3.95 17.60
N ILE A 115 -2.15 -2.99 17.11
CA ILE A 115 -2.26 -2.69 15.68
C ILE A 115 -0.99 -2.01 15.17
N ALA A 116 -0.40 -1.12 15.98
CA ALA A 116 0.83 -0.41 15.63
C ALA A 116 2.00 -1.39 15.41
N ASP A 117 2.14 -2.39 16.28
CA ASP A 117 3.18 -3.41 16.17
C ASP A 117 3.07 -4.18 14.84
N VAL A 118 1.85 -4.61 14.48
CA VAL A 118 1.59 -5.26 13.19
C VAL A 118 1.97 -4.31 12.04
N LEU A 119 1.43 -3.09 12.03
CA LEU A 119 1.69 -2.13 10.95
C LEU A 119 3.19 -1.85 10.75
N ILE A 120 3.94 -1.64 11.84
CA ILE A 120 5.36 -1.29 11.79
C ILE A 120 6.19 -2.46 11.25
N GLU A 121 5.96 -3.69 11.74
CA GLU A 121 6.69 -4.87 11.26
C GLU A 121 6.36 -5.15 9.80
N THR A 122 5.08 -5.09 9.41
CA THR A 122 4.69 -5.24 8.00
C THR A 122 5.31 -4.16 7.11
N PHE A 123 5.31 -2.90 7.54
CA PHE A 123 5.88 -1.79 6.77
C PHE A 123 7.38 -1.95 6.57
N ARG A 124 8.10 -2.42 7.60
CA ARG A 124 9.53 -2.68 7.52
C ARG A 124 9.85 -3.82 6.55
N ALA A 125 9.09 -4.92 6.60
CA ALA A 125 9.25 -6.03 5.66
C ALA A 125 8.98 -5.60 4.21
N ARG A 126 7.89 -4.85 3.98
CA ARG A 126 7.51 -4.37 2.64
C ARG A 126 8.48 -3.36 2.06
N ARG A 127 9.13 -2.54 2.89
CA ARG A 127 10.07 -1.53 2.41
C ARG A 127 11.21 -2.16 1.60
N GLU A 128 11.73 -3.29 2.06
CA GLU A 128 12.83 -3.98 1.37
C GLU A 128 12.38 -4.59 0.04
N VAL A 129 11.19 -5.19 0.02
CA VAL A 129 10.58 -5.73 -1.20
C VAL A 129 10.33 -4.62 -2.23
N LEU A 130 9.77 -3.48 -1.80
CA LEU A 130 9.50 -2.37 -2.70
C LEU A 130 10.78 -1.70 -3.20
N ARG A 131 11.81 -1.58 -2.36
CA ARG A 131 13.13 -1.05 -2.77
C ARG A 131 13.82 -1.95 -3.79
N SER A 132 13.83 -3.26 -3.56
CA SER A 132 14.41 -4.22 -4.49
C SER A 132 13.61 -4.29 -5.79
N ALA A 133 12.28 -4.21 -5.71
CA ALA A 133 11.41 -4.12 -6.88
C ALA A 133 11.54 -2.77 -7.63
N ALA A 134 12.02 -1.70 -7.00
CA ALA A 134 12.31 -0.42 -7.64
C ALA A 134 13.67 -0.41 -8.39
N GLY A 135 14.47 -1.47 -8.31
CA GLY A 135 15.66 -1.66 -9.13
C GLY A 135 15.31 -1.46 -10.61
N SER A 136 16.10 -0.64 -11.31
CA SER A 136 15.92 -0.12 -12.69
C SER A 136 15.05 1.14 -12.85
N ALA A 137 14.02 1.38 -12.03
CA ALA A 137 13.07 2.50 -12.23
C ALA A 137 13.60 3.88 -11.76
N LEU A 138 14.80 3.91 -11.19
CA LEU A 138 15.52 5.14 -10.85
C LEU A 138 16.35 5.66 -12.04
N GLU A 139 15.90 5.43 -13.28
CA GLU A 139 16.31 6.33 -14.36
C GLU A 139 15.65 7.67 -14.09
N ILE A 140 16.48 8.57 -13.59
CA ILE A 140 16.30 10.01 -13.55
C ILE A 140 15.35 10.41 -14.69
N VAL A 141 14.11 10.80 -14.37
CA VAL A 141 13.29 11.62 -15.27
C VAL A 141 13.98 12.97 -15.32
N GLY A 142 15.08 13.01 -16.06
CA GLY A 142 15.80 14.20 -16.42
C GLY A 142 14.87 14.92 -17.37
N ARG A 143 14.12 15.89 -16.85
CA ARG A 143 13.53 16.94 -17.67
C ARG A 143 14.68 17.60 -18.43
N THR A 144 14.96 17.12 -19.64
CA THR A 144 15.67 17.91 -20.63
C THR A 144 14.58 18.68 -21.37
N ASN A 145 14.32 19.90 -20.93
CA ASN A 145 13.51 20.82 -21.72
C ASN A 145 14.42 21.45 -22.79
N PRO A 146 14.01 21.51 -24.06
CA PRO A 146 14.76 22.19 -25.13
C PRO A 146 14.86 23.71 -24.90
#